data_AF-A0A4Q5SCQ2-F1
#
_entry.id   AF-A0A4Q5SCQ2-F1
#
_cell.length_a   1.000
_cell.length_b   1.000
_cell.length_c   1.000
_cell.angle_alpha   90.00
_cell.angle_beta   90.00
_cell.angle_gamma   90.00
#
_symmetry.space_group_name_H-M   'P 1'
#
loop_
_entity.id
_entity.type
_entity.pdbx_description
1 polymer ?
#
loop_
_entity_poly.entity_id
_entity_poly.type
_entity_poly.pdbx_seq_one_letter_code
_entity_poly.pdbx_strand_id
1 'polypeptide(L)'
;MRYATGLARNPHATYRQIDIAGRTTTDSHGLVTVLYEEAVGALRSAAWATENSRFSVKNEKIARATAVLFALESGLDFDKGGDVSRTLATFYHGIRQQVVHASIGSDPA
;
A
#
# COMPACT_ATOMS: atom_id res chain seq x y z
N MET A 1 -20.17 15.89 -1.56
CA MET A 1 -18.95 15.78 -0.73
C MET A 1 -17.81 15.29 -1.61
N ARG A 2 -16.98 16.22 -2.10
CA ARG A 2 -15.81 15.92 -2.94
C ARG A 2 -14.62 15.72 -2.02
N TYR A 3 -14.15 14.48 -1.87
CA TYR A 3 -12.84 14.21 -1.26
C TYR A 3 -11.78 14.64 -2.26
N ALA A 4 -11.46 15.93 -2.24
CA ALA A 4 -10.32 16.48 -2.96
C ALA A 4 -9.05 15.90 -2.31
N THR A 5 -8.53 14.87 -2.97
CA THR A 5 -7.26 14.19 -2.71
C THR A 5 -6.12 15.20 -2.65
N GLY A 6 -5.82 15.73 -1.45
CA GLY A 6 -4.57 16.42 -1.12
C GLY A 6 -3.36 15.47 -1.06
N LEU A 7 -3.45 14.33 -1.75
CA LEU A 7 -2.62 13.14 -1.58
C LEU A 7 -1.51 13.05 -2.63
N ALA A 8 -1.52 13.96 -3.62
CA ALA A 8 -0.51 14.07 -4.66
C ALA A 8 0.75 14.85 -4.24
N ARG A 9 0.80 15.46 -3.05
CA ARG A 9 1.85 16.43 -2.71
C ARG A 9 2.95 15.92 -1.77
N ASN A 10 2.75 14.85 -1.01
CA ASN A 10 3.80 14.33 -0.13
C ASN A 10 3.57 12.88 0.36
N PRO A 11 4.16 11.87 -0.29
CA PRO A 11 4.08 10.46 0.13
C PRO A 11 4.52 10.24 1.59
N HIS A 12 5.51 11.03 2.07
CA HIS A 12 5.99 10.97 3.46
C HIS A 12 5.00 11.53 4.49
N ALA A 13 4.09 12.42 4.10
CA ALA A 13 3.06 12.93 5.00
C ALA A 13 1.98 11.86 5.25
N THR A 14 1.59 11.14 4.20
CA THR A 14 0.70 9.97 4.30
C THR A 14 1.33 8.88 5.18
N TYR A 15 2.63 8.62 5.02
CA TYR A 15 3.38 7.70 5.88
C TYR A 15 3.27 8.06 7.36
N ARG A 16 3.52 9.33 7.71
CA ARG A 16 3.39 9.83 9.09
C ARG A 16 1.98 9.72 9.63
N GLN A 17 0.95 10.01 8.83
CA GLN A 17 -0.43 9.92 9.29
C GLN A 17 -0.86 8.49 9.60
N ILE A 18 -0.45 7.51 8.78
CA ILE A 18 -0.78 6.10 9.00
C ILE A 18 0.00 5.52 10.19
N ASP A 19 1.29 5.86 10.32
CA ASP A 19 2.13 5.43 11.46
C ASP A 19 1.61 5.99 12.80
N ILE A 20 1.18 7.26 12.83
CA ILE A 20 0.55 7.88 14.02
C ILE A 20 -0.80 7.21 14.32
N ALA A 21 -1.63 6.95 13.30
CA ALA A 21 -2.92 6.29 13.48
C ALA A 21 -2.76 4.86 14.02
N GLY A 22 -1.79 4.10 13.50
CA GLY A 22 -1.52 2.72 13.93
C GLY A 22 -0.99 2.60 15.35
N ARG A 23 -0.24 3.60 15.84
CA ARG A 23 0.26 3.62 17.23
C ARG A 23 -0.78 4.07 18.27
N THR A 24 -1.86 4.71 17.85
CA THR A 24 -2.83 5.36 18.76
C THR A 24 -4.14 4.57 18.90
N THR A 25 -4.39 3.58 18.05
CA THR A 25 -5.62 2.77 18.03
C THR A 25 -5.47 1.47 18.83
N THR A 26 -6.41 1.24 19.75
CA THR A 26 -6.60 -0.03 20.50
C THR A 26 -7.13 -1.16 19.60
N ASP A 27 -7.51 -0.86 18.36
CA ASP A 27 -8.02 -1.81 17.36
C ASP A 27 -7.06 -1.91 16.16
N SER A 28 -5.87 -2.46 16.42
CA SER A 28 -4.84 -2.71 15.41
C SER A 28 -5.32 -3.65 14.30
N HIS A 29 -6.25 -4.57 14.60
CA HIS A 29 -6.83 -5.48 13.61
C HIS A 29 -7.74 -4.77 12.61
N GLY A 30 -8.56 -3.82 13.07
CA GLY A 30 -9.41 -3.00 12.18
C GLY A 30 -8.59 -2.15 11.21
N LEU A 31 -7.50 -1.53 11.69
CA LEU A 31 -6.62 -0.72 10.83
C LEU A 31 -5.93 -1.56 9.75
N VAL A 32 -5.43 -2.74 10.11
CA VAL A 32 -4.77 -3.65 9.16
C VAL A 32 -5.75 -4.08 8.06
N THR A 33 -7.00 -4.38 8.41
CA THR A 33 -8.05 -4.72 7.44
C THR A 33 -8.29 -3.59 6.44
N VAL A 34 -8.45 -2.35 6.93
CA VAL A 34 -8.65 -1.17 6.05
C VAL A 34 -7.45 -0.95 5.13
N LEU A 35 -6.23 -1.13 5.64
CA LEU A 35 -5.01 -1.03 4.81
C LEU A 35 -4.98 -2.11 3.73
N TYR A 36 -5.37 -3.35 4.03
CA TYR A 36 -5.48 -4.39 3.01
C TYR A 36 -6.51 -4.07 1.94
N GLU A 37 -7.69 -3.59 2.32
CA GLU A 37 -8.73 -3.18 1.36
C GLU A 37 -8.26 -2.04 0.45
N GLU A 38 -7.60 -1.03 1.02
CA GLU A 38 -7.00 0.09 0.28
C GLU A 38 -5.90 -0.39 -0.69
N ALA A 39 -5.03 -1.31 -0.26
CA ALA A 39 -3.99 -1.87 -1.11
C ALA A 39 -4.60 -2.63 -2.31
N VAL A 40 -5.57 -3.51 -2.05
CA VAL A 40 -6.25 -4.28 -3.10
C VAL A 40 -7.01 -3.35 -4.05
N GLY A 41 -7.71 -2.34 -3.54
CA GLY A 41 -8.43 -1.35 -4.34
C GLY A 41 -7.49 -0.53 -5.24
N ALA A 42 -6.33 -0.13 -4.71
CA ALA A 42 -5.30 0.57 -5.48
C ALA A 42 -4.73 -0.32 -6.60
N LEU A 43 -4.40 -1.58 -6.32
CA LEU A 43 -3.89 -2.53 -7.32
C LEU A 43 -4.91 -2.80 -8.44
N ARG A 44 -6.17 -3.04 -8.10
CA ARG A 44 -7.25 -3.21 -9.10
C ARG A 44 -7.41 -1.97 -9.97
N SER A 45 -7.34 -0.78 -9.37
CA SER A 45 -7.40 0.48 -10.11
C SER A 45 -6.19 0.66 -11.04
N ALA A 46 -5.01 0.22 -10.62
CA ALA A 46 -3.81 0.23 -11.45
C ALA A 46 -3.94 -0.73 -12.64
N ALA A 47 -4.43 -1.95 -12.43
CA ALA A 47 -4.67 -2.93 -13.48
C ALA A 47 -5.67 -2.39 -14.53
N TRP A 48 -6.81 -1.87 -14.08
CA TRP A 48 -7.79 -1.25 -14.98
C TRP A 48 -7.19 -0.06 -15.75
N ALA A 49 -6.38 0.76 -15.10
CA ALA A 49 -5.71 1.88 -15.76
C ALA A 49 -4.69 1.40 -16.81
N THR A 50 -3.99 0.29 -16.58
CA THR A 50 -3.10 -0.35 -17.57
C THR A 50 -3.88 -0.81 -18.79
N GLU A 51 -4.99 -1.55 -18.60
CA GLU A 51 -5.86 -2.03 -19.69
C GLU A 51 -6.42 -0.88 -20.54
N ASN A 52 -6.69 0.26 -19.90
CA ASN A 52 -7.25 1.45 -20.56
C ASN A 52 -6.18 2.45 -21.02
N SER A 53 -4.90 2.07 -21.03
CA SER A 53 -3.77 2.94 -21.42
C SER A 53 -3.69 4.27 -20.66
N ARG A 54 -4.21 4.32 -19.43
CA ARG A 54 -4.20 5.51 -18.54
C ARG A 54 -2.97 5.49 -17.62
N PHE A 55 -1.78 5.62 -18.21
CA PHE A 55 -0.51 5.45 -17.48
C PHE A 55 -0.28 6.43 -16.32
N SER A 56 -0.80 7.66 -16.40
CA SER A 56 -0.73 8.60 -15.26
C SER A 56 -1.50 8.08 -14.04
N VAL A 57 -2.69 7.51 -14.27
CA VAL A 57 -3.52 6.93 -13.21
C VAL A 57 -2.89 5.64 -12.69
N LYS A 58 -2.32 4.81 -13.59
CA LYS A 58 -1.52 3.63 -13.21
C LYS A 58 -0.45 4.00 -12.20
N ASN A 59 0.39 4.98 -12.53
CA ASN A 59 1.52 5.38 -11.69
C ASN A 59 1.08 5.91 -10.32
N GLU A 60 0.01 6.71 -10.27
CA GLU A 60 -0.58 7.19 -9.01
C GLU A 60 -1.05 6.01 -8.13
N LYS A 61 -1.78 5.06 -8.72
CA LYS A 61 -2.33 3.91 -7.99
C LYS A 61 -1.26 2.92 -7.55
N ILE A 62 -0.22 2.72 -8.34
CA ILE A 62 0.97 1.94 -7.97
C ILE A 62 1.70 2.57 -6.79
N ALA A 63 1.93 3.89 -6.83
CA ALA A 63 2.57 4.61 -5.73
C ALA A 63 1.74 4.51 -4.43
N ARG A 64 0.40 4.59 -4.55
CA ARG A 64 -0.53 4.42 -3.44
C ARG A 64 -0.46 3.00 -2.85
N ALA A 65 -0.54 1.96 -3.68
CA ALA A 65 -0.43 0.57 -3.22
C ALA A 65 0.90 0.32 -2.50
N THR A 66 2.00 0.82 -3.07
CA THR A 66 3.34 0.70 -2.49
C THR A 66 3.43 1.36 -1.12
N ALA A 67 2.85 2.56 -0.96
CA ALA A 67 2.84 3.27 0.33
C ALA A 67 2.07 2.50 1.42
N VAL A 68 0.96 1.85 1.07
CA VAL A 68 0.18 1.04 2.01
C VAL A 68 0.94 -0.22 2.43
N LEU A 69 1.64 -0.88 1.50
CA LEU A 69 2.50 -2.03 1.81
C LEU A 69 3.63 -1.66 2.77
N PHE A 70 4.24 -0.48 2.60
CA PHE A 70 5.23 0.03 3.56
C PHE A 70 4.63 0.29 4.95
N ALA A 71 3.41 0.83 5.01
CA ALA A 71 2.74 1.04 6.29
C ALA A 71 2.46 -0.28 7.02
N LEU A 72 1.97 -1.29 6.30
CA LEU A 72 1.76 -2.64 6.82
C LEU A 72 3.05 -3.28 7.33
N GLU A 73 4.14 -3.19 6.56
CA GLU A 73 5.45 -3.70 6.96
C GLU A 73 6.01 -2.97 8.19
N SER A 74 5.85 -1.64 8.27
CA SER A 74 6.29 -0.84 9.42
C SER A 74 5.49 -1.10 10.70
N GLY A 75 4.27 -1.65 10.57
CA GLY A 75 3.43 -2.04 11.69
C GLY A 75 3.75 -3.43 12.25
N LEU A 76 4.71 -4.16 11.67
CA LEU A 76 5.10 -5.48 12.16
C LEU A 76 5.92 -5.39 13.45
N ASP A 77 5.46 -6.07 14.48
CA ASP A 77 6.21 -6.26 15.72
C ASP A 77 7.09 -7.51 15.57
N PHE A 78 8.40 -7.34 15.41
CA PHE A 78 9.35 -8.45 15.26
C PHE A 78 9.72 -9.10 16.60
N ASP A 79 9.53 -8.40 17.71
CA ASP A 79 9.82 -8.92 19.05
C ASP A 79 8.69 -9.83 19.54
N LYS A 80 7.43 -9.43 19.35
CA LYS A 80 6.26 -10.25 19.71
C LYS A 80 5.80 -11.19 18.61
N GLY A 81 5.96 -10.79 17.34
CA GLY A 81 5.46 -11.56 16.20
C GLY A 81 6.46 -12.57 15.64
N GLY A 82 7.74 -12.50 16.01
CA GLY A 82 8.76 -13.49 15.68
C GLY A 82 8.76 -13.93 14.20
N ASP A 83 8.51 -15.22 13.96
CA ASP A 83 8.52 -15.80 12.62
C ASP A 83 7.35 -15.36 11.74
N VAL A 84 6.21 -15.00 12.33
CA VAL A 84 5.04 -14.49 11.57
C VAL A 84 5.38 -13.14 10.97
N SER A 85 5.96 -12.23 11.76
CA SER A 85 6.39 -10.92 11.28
C SER A 85 7.48 -11.03 10.20
N ARG A 86 8.44 -11.95 10.35
CA ARG A 86 9.43 -12.24 9.30
C ARG A 86 8.81 -12.74 8.00
N THR A 87 7.81 -13.63 8.10
CA THR A 87 7.09 -14.16 6.94
C THR A 87 6.31 -13.05 6.23
N LEU A 88 5.60 -12.21 6.98
CA LEU A 88 4.85 -11.08 6.44
C LEU A 88 5.76 -10.04 5.79
N ALA A 89 6.91 -9.72 6.41
CA ALA A 89 7.90 -8.82 5.82
C ALA A 89 8.40 -9.35 4.46
N THR A 90 8.72 -10.65 4.39
CA THR A 90 9.13 -11.31 3.13
C THR A 90 8.02 -11.26 2.09
N PHE A 91 6.78 -11.51 2.51
CA PHE A 91 5.60 -11.45 1.65
C PHE A 91 5.37 -10.04 1.08
N TYR A 92 5.38 -9.00 1.93
CA TYR A 92 5.23 -7.61 1.48
C TYR A 92 6.39 -7.17 0.58
N HIS A 93 7.61 -7.64 0.84
CA HIS A 93 8.74 -7.42 -0.06
C HIS A 93 8.50 -8.01 -1.45
N GLY A 94 8.05 -9.26 -1.53
CA GLY A 94 7.72 -9.91 -2.81
C GLY A 94 6.63 -9.17 -3.59
N ILE A 95 5.55 -8.74 -2.91
CA ILE A 95 4.49 -7.96 -3.55
C ILE A 95 5.03 -6.65 -4.11
N ARG A 96 5.85 -5.92 -3.35
CA ARG A 96 6.43 -4.65 -3.86
C ARG A 96 7.27 -4.87 -5.10
N GLN A 97 8.08 -5.94 -5.15
CA GLN A 97 8.87 -6.26 -6.33
C GLN A 97 7.96 -6.52 -7.55
N GLN A 98 6.87 -7.26 -7.38
CA GLN A 98 5.90 -7.48 -8.45
C GLN A 98 5.21 -6.18 -8.89
N VAL A 99 4.80 -5.34 -7.93
CA VAL A 99 4.17 -4.04 -8.22
C VAL A 99 5.12 -3.10 -8.99
N VAL A 100 6.39 -3.06 -8.61
CA VAL A 100 7.42 -2.29 -9.34
C VAL A 100 7.65 -2.90 -10.72
N HIS A 101 7.71 -4.22 -10.84
CA HIS A 101 7.86 -4.89 -12.13
C HIS A 101 6.69 -4.58 -13.08
N ALA A 102 5.44 -4.67 -12.60
CA ALA A 102 4.24 -4.28 -13.34
C ALA A 102 4.16 -2.76 -13.63
N SER A 103 4.89 -1.94 -12.86
CA SER A 103 5.00 -0.50 -13.15
C SER A 103 5.93 -0.21 -14.33
N ILE A 104 7.01 -0.97 -14.46
CA ILE A 104 8.02 -0.86 -15.54
C ILE A 104 7.53 -1.57 -16.80
N GLY A 105 6.85 -2.71 -16.63
CA GLY A 105 6.18 -3.44 -17.70
C GLY A 105 4.81 -2.86 -18.05
N SER A 106 4.30 -3.26 -19.21
CA SER A 106 2.89 -3.08 -19.60
C SER A 106 2.02 -4.26 -19.12
N ASP A 107 2.59 -5.19 -18.35
CA ASP A 107 1.92 -6.43 -17.96
C ASP A 107 0.93 -6.17 -16.80
N PRO A 108 -0.38 -6.40 -17.00
CA PRO A 108 -1.38 -6.25 -15.95
C PRO A 108 -1.44 -7.45 -14.98
N ALA A 109 -0.70 -8.55 -15.23
CA ALA A 109 -0.74 -9.80 -14.47
C ALA A 109 0.42 -9.98 -13.47
#